data_AF-A0A7C1YVD7-F1
#
_entry.id   AF-A0A7C1YVD7-F1
#
_cell.length_a   1.000
_cell.length_b   1.000
_cell.length_c   1.000
_cell.angle_alpha   90.00
_cell.angle_beta   90.00
_cell.angle_gamma   90.00
#
_symmetry.space_group_name_H-M   'P 1'
#
loop_
_entity.id
_entity.type
_entity.pdbx_description
1 polymer ?
#
loop_
_entity_poly.entity_id
_entity_poly.type
_entity_poly.pdbx_seq_one_letter_code
_entity_poly.pdbx_strand_id
1 'polypeptide(L)'
;MDISNLFKHYTLKVFSPSSAVKRKYKAFKVLLENDKKAHELMAELEEIYYDQMRVDFKIIETKYNELATCVSTIIDNLITMSPKGYSDLKSYFKKIDNYIRFMLEPPKINDSAPFTMSLLDISVEDYLLVGGKAFNLSKIGKDVGLKTPPGFVITTKSFNKFLEFNNLRDFIGEKLISLDIKSSESLESVSRDIISRIAESFIPPEVEKEINRAIDSCSWTAGKDVRLAVRSSAVGEDSRSSFAGQYKTLLNVKPDNIISAYREVIASKYSPKALYYRVNYGLSDEETPMAVLVLEMINAASSGVMYTVDIEGSRETILTIHSTWGLGEMLVSGEVSPDTIMVEKVEPLKIVEKKIATKKKQMVFSKGNSTEIVDVEESKQKKPSIDDDKALALASYGIKLEKYFGEPQDV
;
A
#
# COMPACT_ATOMS: atom_id res chain seq x y z
N MET A 1 -20.46 -23.40 -34.38
CA MET A 1 -20.28 -24.80 -34.82
C MET A 1 -19.37 -24.77 -36.05
N ASP A 2 -18.20 -25.39 -35.98
CA ASP A 2 -17.19 -25.24 -37.03
C ASP A 2 -17.34 -26.34 -38.10
N ILE A 3 -18.04 -26.00 -39.20
CA ILE A 3 -18.41 -26.91 -40.30
C ILE A 3 -17.18 -27.60 -40.90
N SER A 4 -16.03 -26.91 -40.88
CA SER A 4 -14.73 -27.40 -41.33
C SER A 4 -14.25 -28.64 -40.55
N ASN A 5 -14.40 -28.62 -39.22
CA ASN A 5 -13.99 -29.72 -38.35
C ASN A 5 -14.88 -30.95 -38.51
N LEU A 6 -16.17 -30.75 -38.76
CA LEU A 6 -17.11 -31.81 -39.05
C LEU A 6 -16.77 -32.49 -40.38
N PHE A 7 -16.59 -31.71 -41.45
CA PHE A 7 -16.25 -32.21 -42.78
C PHE A 7 -14.92 -32.96 -42.78
N LYS A 8 -13.88 -32.43 -42.11
CA LYS A 8 -12.56 -33.06 -41.95
C LYS A 8 -12.62 -34.37 -41.16
N HIS A 9 -13.47 -34.47 -40.14
CA HIS A 9 -13.66 -35.70 -39.37
C HIS A 9 -14.29 -36.81 -40.22
N TYR A 10 -15.37 -36.50 -40.94
CA TYR A 10 -16.07 -37.48 -41.78
C TYR A 10 -15.26 -37.89 -43.02
N THR A 11 -14.57 -36.94 -43.68
CA THR A 11 -13.66 -37.25 -44.80
C THR A 11 -12.48 -38.13 -44.37
N LEU A 12 -11.80 -37.83 -43.26
CA LEU A 12 -10.72 -38.69 -42.77
C LEU A 12 -11.20 -40.10 -42.40
N LYS A 13 -12.41 -40.22 -41.82
CA LYS A 13 -12.97 -41.51 -41.42
C LYS A 13 -13.33 -42.40 -42.61
N VAL A 14 -13.73 -41.80 -43.73
CA VAL A 14 -14.12 -42.50 -44.97
C VAL A 14 -12.92 -42.78 -45.88
N PHE A 15 -12.00 -41.81 -46.04
CA PHE A 15 -10.91 -41.89 -47.02
C PHE A 15 -9.54 -42.27 -46.42
N SER A 16 -9.34 -42.18 -45.10
CA SER A 16 -8.08 -42.57 -44.46
C SER A 16 -8.27 -43.07 -43.00
N PRO A 17 -8.84 -44.28 -42.81
CA PRO A 17 -9.22 -44.80 -41.49
C PRO A 17 -8.06 -44.85 -40.49
N SER A 18 -6.87 -45.26 -40.95
CA SER A 18 -5.64 -45.33 -40.14
C SER A 18 -5.22 -43.94 -39.63
N SER A 19 -5.41 -42.90 -40.44
CA SER A 19 -5.11 -41.52 -40.06
C SER A 19 -6.14 -40.96 -39.07
N ALA A 20 -7.41 -41.34 -39.22
CA ALA A 20 -8.47 -40.99 -38.27
C ALA A 20 -8.23 -41.61 -36.88
N VAL A 21 -7.79 -42.88 -36.82
CA VAL A 21 -7.44 -43.56 -35.56
C VAL A 21 -6.21 -42.91 -34.91
N LYS A 22 -5.15 -42.64 -35.68
CA LYS A 22 -3.95 -41.94 -35.17
C LYS A 22 -4.29 -40.55 -34.60
N ARG A 23 -5.15 -39.78 -35.27
CA ARG A 23 -5.60 -38.47 -34.79
C ARG A 23 -6.37 -38.57 -33.48
N LYS A 24 -7.30 -39.53 -33.37
CA LYS A 24 -8.04 -39.77 -32.12
C LYS A 24 -7.13 -40.20 -30.98
N TYR A 25 -6.19 -41.10 -31.24
CA TYR A 25 -5.23 -41.55 -30.26
C TYR A 25 -4.32 -40.41 -29.75
N LYS A 26 -3.84 -39.55 -30.66
CA LYS A 26 -3.07 -38.35 -30.27
C LYS A 26 -3.91 -37.40 -29.40
N ALA A 27 -5.15 -37.13 -29.80
CA ALA A 27 -6.06 -36.28 -29.02
C ALA A 27 -6.34 -36.86 -27.63
N PHE A 28 -6.53 -38.18 -27.54
CA PHE A 28 -6.73 -38.88 -26.28
C PHE A 28 -5.52 -38.78 -25.34
N LYS A 29 -4.29 -38.91 -25.87
CA LYS A 29 -3.06 -38.71 -25.06
C LYS A 29 -2.97 -37.31 -24.47
N VAL A 30 -3.15 -36.28 -25.32
CA VAL A 30 -3.11 -34.88 -24.87
C VAL A 30 -4.20 -34.61 -23.83
N LEU A 31 -5.38 -35.21 -24.01
CA LEU A 31 -6.45 -35.13 -23.02
C LEU A 31 -6.02 -35.70 -21.66
N LEU A 32 -5.48 -36.92 -21.62
CA LEU A 32 -5.05 -37.54 -20.36
C LEU A 32 -3.94 -36.75 -19.65
N GLU A 33 -2.99 -36.20 -20.41
CA GLU A 33 -1.93 -35.35 -19.85
C GLU A 33 -2.51 -34.08 -19.19
N ASN A 34 -3.48 -33.43 -19.84
CA ASN A 34 -4.12 -32.23 -19.31
C ASN A 34 -5.10 -32.53 -18.16
N ASP A 35 -5.77 -33.68 -18.19
CA ASP A 35 -6.66 -34.13 -17.12
C ASP A 35 -5.89 -34.38 -15.82
N LYS A 36 -4.75 -35.08 -15.91
CA LYS A 36 -3.83 -35.25 -14.79
C LYS A 36 -3.36 -33.90 -14.24
N LYS A 37 -2.89 -33.00 -15.11
CA LYS A 37 -2.44 -31.67 -14.69
C LYS A 37 -3.56 -30.82 -14.06
N ALA A 38 -4.78 -30.91 -14.58
CA ALA A 38 -5.94 -30.23 -14.01
C ALA A 38 -6.23 -30.71 -12.58
N HIS A 39 -6.17 -32.03 -12.33
CA HIS A 39 -6.34 -32.58 -11.00
C HIS A 39 -5.23 -32.14 -10.02
N GLU A 40 -3.98 -32.09 -10.47
CA GLU A 40 -2.86 -31.56 -9.67
C GLU A 40 -3.11 -30.10 -9.26
N LEU A 41 -3.48 -29.23 -10.22
CA LEU A 41 -3.79 -27.82 -9.95
C LEU A 41 -5.00 -27.63 -9.03
N MET A 42 -6.03 -28.46 -9.17
CA MET A 42 -7.18 -28.44 -8.28
C MET A 42 -6.78 -28.80 -6.84
N ALA A 43 -5.96 -29.84 -6.66
CA ALA A 43 -5.48 -30.24 -5.34
C ALA A 43 -4.64 -29.12 -4.68
N GLU A 44 -3.77 -28.45 -5.43
CA GLU A 44 -2.99 -27.32 -4.92
C GLU A 44 -3.86 -26.13 -4.51
N LEU A 45 -4.91 -25.81 -5.27
CA LEU A 45 -5.88 -24.76 -4.91
C LEU A 45 -6.70 -25.16 -3.67
N GLU A 46 -7.08 -26.43 -3.55
CA GLU A 46 -7.78 -26.97 -2.37
C GLU A 46 -6.89 -26.92 -1.12
N GLU A 47 -5.61 -27.28 -1.23
CA GLU A 47 -4.64 -27.18 -0.14
C GLU A 47 -4.52 -25.74 0.37
N ILE A 48 -4.38 -24.76 -0.55
CA ILE A 48 -4.36 -23.33 -0.19
C ILE A 48 -5.61 -22.94 0.62
N TYR A 49 -6.78 -23.40 0.17
CA TYR A 49 -8.05 -23.07 0.81
C TYR A 49 -8.23 -23.75 2.18
N TYR A 50 -8.07 -25.07 2.25
CA TYR A 50 -8.34 -25.86 3.45
C TYR A 50 -7.28 -25.67 4.53
N ASP A 51 -6.01 -25.57 4.16
CA ASP A 51 -4.91 -25.34 5.11
C ASP A 51 -4.73 -23.85 5.43
N GLN A 52 -5.60 -22.99 4.88
CA GLN A 52 -5.59 -21.54 5.05
C GLN A 52 -4.21 -20.94 4.75
N MET A 53 -3.51 -21.48 3.75
CA MET A 53 -2.19 -21.02 3.38
C MET A 53 -2.26 -19.55 2.93
N ARG A 54 -1.39 -18.73 3.49
CA ARG A 54 -1.28 -17.32 3.13
C ARG A 54 -0.31 -17.19 1.97
N VAL A 55 -0.87 -17.03 0.78
CA VAL A 55 -0.15 -16.89 -0.48
C VAL A 55 -0.56 -15.60 -1.18
N ASP A 56 0.31 -15.06 -2.02
CA ASP A 56 -0.06 -13.91 -2.84
C ASP A 56 -1.16 -14.28 -3.83
N PHE A 57 -2.09 -13.36 -4.08
CA PHE A 57 -3.23 -13.59 -4.98
C PHE A 57 -2.78 -13.94 -6.41
N LYS A 58 -1.58 -13.50 -6.82
CA LYS A 58 -0.98 -13.86 -8.11
C LYS A 58 -0.76 -15.37 -8.26
N ILE A 59 -0.51 -16.09 -7.16
CA ILE A 59 -0.40 -17.55 -7.18
C ILE A 59 -1.76 -18.18 -7.54
N ILE A 60 -2.84 -17.68 -6.94
CA ILE A 60 -4.21 -18.17 -7.20
C ILE A 60 -4.59 -17.91 -8.67
N GLU A 61 -4.35 -16.69 -9.15
CA GLU A 61 -4.61 -16.30 -10.53
C GLU A 61 -3.84 -17.19 -11.52
N THR A 62 -2.55 -17.44 -11.24
CA THR A 62 -1.67 -18.24 -12.10
C THR A 62 -2.14 -19.69 -12.17
N LYS A 63 -2.39 -20.33 -11.02
CA LYS A 63 -2.90 -21.71 -10.95
C LYS A 63 -4.24 -21.84 -11.67
N TYR A 64 -5.14 -20.87 -11.50
CA TYR A 64 -6.42 -20.85 -12.20
C TYR A 64 -6.26 -20.70 -13.72
N ASN A 65 -5.37 -19.83 -14.20
CA ASN A 65 -5.09 -19.65 -15.63
C ASN A 65 -4.55 -20.94 -16.26
N GLU A 66 -3.66 -21.66 -15.56
CA GLU A 66 -3.18 -22.96 -16.00
C GLU A 66 -4.30 -24.01 -16.03
N LEU A 67 -5.16 -24.03 -15.00
CA LEU A 67 -6.30 -24.95 -14.91
C LEU A 67 -7.28 -24.71 -16.06
N ALA A 68 -7.64 -23.45 -16.31
CA ALA A 68 -8.51 -23.06 -17.41
C ALA A 68 -7.92 -23.49 -18.78
N THR A 69 -6.61 -23.36 -18.96
CA THR A 69 -5.90 -23.82 -20.17
C THR A 69 -5.98 -25.33 -20.33
N CYS A 70 -5.78 -26.09 -19.25
CA CYS A 70 -5.90 -27.55 -19.25
C CYS A 70 -7.32 -27.98 -19.62
N VAL A 71 -8.34 -27.40 -18.99
CA VAL A 71 -9.75 -27.70 -19.25
C VAL A 71 -10.16 -27.34 -20.68
N SER A 72 -9.75 -26.17 -21.18
CA SER A 72 -10.01 -25.80 -22.59
C SER A 72 -9.37 -26.80 -23.55
N THR A 73 -8.14 -27.25 -23.27
CA THR A 73 -7.43 -28.24 -24.07
C THR A 73 -8.12 -29.61 -24.04
N ILE A 74 -8.63 -30.04 -22.89
CA ILE A 74 -9.44 -31.27 -22.75
C ILE A 74 -10.67 -31.17 -23.64
N ILE A 75 -11.41 -30.06 -23.58
CA ILE A 75 -12.63 -29.84 -24.37
C ILE A 75 -12.33 -29.87 -25.87
N ASP A 76 -11.29 -29.18 -26.34
CA ASP A 76 -10.92 -29.15 -27.76
C ASP A 76 -10.50 -30.55 -28.27
N ASN A 77 -9.85 -31.37 -27.42
CA ASN A 77 -9.51 -32.76 -27.75
C ASN A 77 -10.74 -33.70 -27.73
N LEU A 78 -11.67 -33.53 -26.79
CA LEU A 78 -12.97 -34.24 -26.78
C LEU A 78 -13.76 -33.96 -28.05
N ILE A 79 -13.87 -32.69 -28.45
CA ILE A 79 -14.52 -32.28 -29.71
C ILE A 79 -13.79 -32.86 -30.92
N THR A 80 -12.45 -32.90 -30.91
CA THR A 80 -11.66 -33.52 -31.98
C THR A 80 -11.97 -35.02 -32.12
N MET A 81 -12.13 -35.73 -31.00
CA MET A 81 -12.45 -37.16 -30.96
C MET A 81 -13.91 -37.45 -31.33
N SER A 82 -14.84 -36.60 -30.90
CA SER A 82 -16.29 -36.72 -31.13
C SER A 82 -16.95 -35.33 -31.31
N PRO A 83 -16.96 -34.79 -32.53
CA PRO A 83 -17.42 -33.42 -32.79
C PRO A 83 -18.88 -33.13 -32.41
N LYS A 84 -19.76 -34.14 -32.45
CA LYS A 84 -21.19 -34.01 -32.13
C LYS A 84 -21.52 -34.27 -30.66
N GLY A 85 -20.66 -34.98 -29.93
CA GLY A 85 -20.98 -35.42 -28.56
C GLY A 85 -20.78 -34.33 -27.49
N TYR A 86 -19.99 -33.30 -27.80
CA TYR A 86 -19.44 -32.38 -26.80
C TYR A 86 -19.50 -30.89 -27.21
N SER A 87 -20.38 -30.52 -28.14
CA SER A 87 -20.44 -29.16 -28.69
C SER A 87 -20.72 -28.07 -27.64
N ASP A 88 -21.44 -28.43 -26.59
CA ASP A 88 -21.94 -27.47 -25.60
C ASP A 88 -20.93 -27.21 -24.49
N LEU A 89 -19.95 -28.11 -24.29
CA LEU A 89 -18.93 -27.99 -23.23
C LEU A 89 -18.15 -26.68 -23.34
N LYS A 90 -17.85 -26.23 -24.56
CA LYS A 90 -17.14 -24.96 -24.79
C LYS A 90 -17.94 -23.76 -24.28
N SER A 91 -19.28 -23.81 -24.39
CA SER A 91 -20.16 -22.76 -23.89
C SER A 91 -20.23 -22.75 -22.36
N TYR A 92 -20.36 -23.93 -21.74
CA TYR A 92 -20.35 -24.05 -20.27
C TYR A 92 -19.01 -23.62 -19.67
N PHE A 93 -17.91 -24.09 -20.24
CA PHE A 93 -16.57 -23.67 -19.84
C PHE A 93 -16.41 -22.15 -19.91
N LYS A 94 -16.77 -21.53 -21.04
CA LYS A 94 -16.68 -20.07 -21.18
C LYS A 94 -17.52 -19.32 -20.14
N LYS A 95 -18.71 -19.83 -19.80
CA LYS A 95 -19.57 -19.23 -18.76
C LYS A 95 -18.93 -19.29 -17.38
N ILE A 96 -18.39 -20.44 -17.00
CA ILE A 96 -17.71 -20.64 -15.71
C ILE A 96 -16.42 -19.82 -15.67
N ASP A 97 -15.62 -19.87 -16.73
CA ASP A 97 -14.36 -19.15 -16.84
C ASP A 97 -14.55 -17.63 -16.72
N ASN A 98 -15.56 -17.08 -17.39
CA ASN A 98 -15.91 -15.67 -17.23
C ASN A 98 -16.30 -15.31 -15.79
N TYR A 99 -17.05 -16.16 -15.10
CA TYR A 99 -17.48 -15.91 -13.72
C TYR A 99 -16.29 -15.91 -12.75
N ILE A 100 -15.39 -16.89 -12.89
CA ILE A 100 -14.20 -16.97 -12.03
C ILE A 100 -13.24 -15.82 -12.34
N ARG A 101 -12.99 -15.52 -13.62
CA ARG A 101 -12.15 -14.38 -14.00
C ARG A 101 -12.68 -13.06 -13.49
N PHE A 102 -14.00 -12.87 -13.47
CA PHE A 102 -14.62 -11.69 -12.87
C PHE A 102 -14.38 -11.62 -11.35
N MET A 103 -14.40 -12.75 -10.64
CA MET A 103 -14.08 -12.78 -9.21
C MET A 103 -12.59 -12.58 -8.90
N LEU A 104 -11.71 -12.94 -9.85
CA LEU A 104 -10.26 -12.73 -9.75
C LEU A 104 -9.82 -11.39 -10.36
N GLU A 105 -10.72 -10.62 -10.98
CA GLU A 105 -10.38 -9.40 -11.70
C GLU A 105 -9.92 -8.35 -10.69
N PRO A 106 -8.69 -7.83 -10.81
CA PRO A 106 -8.22 -6.79 -9.92
C PRO A 106 -9.01 -5.49 -10.13
N PRO A 107 -8.99 -4.56 -9.16
CA PRO A 107 -9.63 -3.27 -9.32
C PRO A 107 -9.08 -2.55 -10.56
N LYS A 108 -9.97 -1.86 -11.29
CA LYS A 108 -9.58 -1.11 -12.49
C LYS A 108 -8.49 -0.09 -12.15
N ILE A 109 -7.31 -0.33 -12.69
CA ILE A 109 -6.16 0.55 -12.56
C ILE A 109 -6.42 1.79 -13.42
N ASN A 110 -6.40 2.96 -12.78
CA ASN A 110 -6.40 4.24 -13.48
C ASN A 110 -5.01 4.84 -13.38
N ASP A 111 -4.40 5.09 -14.54
CA ASP A 111 -3.05 5.67 -14.70
C ASP A 111 -3.10 7.06 -15.35
N SER A 112 -4.29 7.63 -15.54
CA SER A 112 -4.47 8.96 -16.13
C SER A 112 -4.47 10.04 -15.05
N ALA A 113 -4.19 11.30 -15.41
CA ALA A 113 -4.21 12.43 -14.48
C ALA A 113 -5.48 12.51 -13.59
N PRO A 114 -5.43 13.16 -12.41
CA PRO A 114 -4.31 13.94 -11.87
C PRO A 114 -3.23 13.07 -11.19
N PHE A 115 -1.96 13.42 -11.41
CA PHE A 115 -0.80 12.78 -10.79
C PHE A 115 -0.44 13.41 -9.43
N THR A 116 -0.78 14.69 -9.26
CA THR A 116 -0.66 15.37 -7.97
C THR A 116 -1.98 16.04 -7.57
N MET A 117 -2.17 16.23 -6.27
CA MET A 117 -3.35 16.90 -5.71
C MET A 117 -2.96 17.74 -4.51
N SER A 118 -3.40 18.99 -4.47
CA SER A 118 -3.21 19.87 -3.31
C SER A 118 -4.01 19.34 -2.11
N LEU A 119 -3.46 19.43 -0.90
CA LEU A 119 -4.21 19.09 0.31
C LEU A 119 -5.49 19.92 0.49
N LEU A 120 -5.54 21.12 -0.10
CA LEU A 120 -6.72 21.99 -0.04
C LEU A 120 -7.85 21.54 -0.99
N ASP A 121 -7.51 20.79 -2.03
CA ASP A 121 -8.45 20.41 -3.09
C ASP A 121 -9.07 19.02 -2.89
N ILE A 122 -8.56 18.23 -1.93
CA ILE A 122 -9.04 16.87 -1.66
C ILE A 122 -10.53 16.90 -1.26
N SER A 123 -11.32 16.11 -1.99
CA SER A 123 -12.74 15.85 -1.74
C SER A 123 -12.96 14.50 -1.04
N VAL A 124 -14.21 14.16 -0.71
CA VAL A 124 -14.53 12.90 -0.01
C VAL A 124 -14.30 11.70 -0.94
N GLU A 125 -14.51 11.90 -2.23
CA GLU A 125 -14.41 10.91 -3.29
C GLU A 125 -12.96 10.54 -3.61
N ASP A 126 -12.00 11.36 -3.18
CA ASP A 126 -10.57 11.20 -3.45
C ASP A 126 -9.84 10.28 -2.46
N TYR A 127 -10.54 9.67 -1.48
CA TYR A 127 -9.90 8.84 -0.45
C TYR A 127 -8.98 7.76 -1.04
N LEU A 128 -9.44 7.03 -2.06
CA LEU A 128 -8.64 5.99 -2.73
C LEU A 128 -7.49 6.57 -3.58
N LEU A 129 -7.55 7.85 -3.91
CA LEU A 129 -6.55 8.54 -4.72
C LEU A 129 -5.37 9.03 -3.88
N VAL A 130 -5.64 9.44 -2.64
CA VAL A 130 -4.66 10.11 -1.77
C VAL A 130 -4.26 9.29 -0.54
N GLY A 131 -5.04 8.26 -0.20
CA GLY A 131 -4.84 7.42 0.98
C GLY A 131 -5.21 8.08 2.29
N GLY A 132 -5.19 7.29 3.37
CA GLY A 132 -5.78 7.65 4.67
C GLY A 132 -5.12 8.86 5.33
N LYS A 133 -3.79 8.87 5.47
CA LYS A 133 -3.05 9.95 6.13
C LYS A 133 -3.26 11.31 5.47
N ALA A 134 -3.13 11.37 4.14
CA ALA A 134 -3.31 12.63 3.41
C ALA A 134 -4.76 13.11 3.46
N PHE A 135 -5.72 12.19 3.36
CA PHE A 135 -7.13 12.49 3.48
C PHE A 135 -7.45 13.08 4.87
N ASN A 136 -7.04 12.39 5.94
CA ASN A 136 -7.26 12.83 7.31
C ASN A 136 -6.60 14.19 7.58
N LEU A 137 -5.37 14.40 7.10
CA LEU A 137 -4.70 15.69 7.24
C LEU A 137 -5.43 16.83 6.51
N SER A 138 -5.97 16.57 5.31
CA SER A 138 -6.81 17.54 4.58
C SER A 138 -8.07 17.90 5.38
N LYS A 139 -8.73 16.91 5.98
CA LYS A 139 -9.91 17.11 6.84
C LYS A 139 -9.61 17.95 8.07
N ILE A 140 -8.47 17.70 8.72
CA ILE A 140 -8.01 18.50 9.87
C ILE A 140 -7.83 19.98 9.48
N GLY A 141 -7.21 20.25 8.33
CA GLY A 141 -6.99 21.61 7.86
C GLY A 141 -8.28 22.31 7.40
N LYS A 142 -9.08 21.66 6.55
CA LYS A 142 -10.24 22.26 5.89
C LYS A 142 -11.48 22.32 6.78
N ASP A 143 -11.81 21.20 7.42
CA ASP A 143 -13.11 21.00 8.05
C ASP A 143 -13.05 21.33 9.55
N VAL A 144 -11.94 20.97 10.23
CA VAL A 144 -11.71 21.30 11.65
C VAL A 144 -11.11 22.69 11.83
N GLY A 145 -10.40 23.20 10.81
CA GLY A 145 -9.75 24.52 10.84
C GLY A 145 -8.51 24.58 11.74
N LEU A 146 -7.84 23.46 11.97
CA LEU A 146 -6.57 23.42 12.70
C LEU A 146 -5.40 23.69 11.76
N LYS A 147 -4.29 24.17 12.33
CA LYS A 147 -3.08 24.45 11.54
C LYS A 147 -2.42 23.14 11.11
N THR A 148 -2.34 22.93 9.81
CA THR A 148 -1.59 21.83 9.19
C THR A 148 -0.47 22.41 8.32
N PRO A 149 0.68 21.73 8.20
CA PRO A 149 1.71 22.14 7.25
C PRO A 149 1.15 22.15 5.82
N PRO A 150 1.54 23.11 4.97
CA PRO A 150 1.18 23.08 3.56
C PRO A 150 1.84 21.88 2.88
N GLY A 151 1.20 21.42 1.80
CA GLY A 151 1.70 20.28 1.05
C GLY A 151 0.72 19.78 0.00
N PHE A 152 1.09 18.68 -0.62
CA PHE A 152 0.33 18.03 -1.68
C PHE A 152 0.56 16.51 -1.63
N VAL A 153 -0.19 15.79 -2.44
CA VAL A 153 -0.13 14.34 -2.54
C VAL A 153 0.28 13.97 -3.96
N ILE A 154 1.23 13.07 -4.09
CA ILE A 154 1.49 12.33 -5.34
C ILE A 154 0.55 11.12 -5.32
N THR A 155 -0.41 11.12 -6.23
CA THR A 155 -1.59 10.25 -6.15
C THR A 155 -1.28 8.79 -6.47
N THR A 156 -2.20 7.88 -6.13
CA THR A 156 -2.13 6.46 -6.52
C THR A 156 -2.08 6.26 -8.04
N LYS A 157 -2.61 7.20 -8.83
CA LYS A 157 -2.51 7.17 -10.29
C LYS A 157 -1.08 7.39 -10.80
N SER A 158 -0.29 8.22 -10.11
CA SER A 158 1.15 8.37 -10.38
C SER A 158 1.92 7.08 -10.16
N PHE A 159 1.58 6.36 -9.09
CA PHE A 159 2.16 5.05 -8.81
C PHE A 159 1.81 4.05 -9.91
N ASN A 160 0.53 3.97 -10.30
CA ASN A 160 0.09 3.11 -11.39
C ASN A 160 0.78 3.45 -12.71
N LYS A 161 0.86 4.75 -13.06
CA LYS A 161 1.56 5.21 -14.27
C LYS A 161 3.03 4.83 -14.26
N PHE A 162 3.69 4.97 -13.11
CA PHE A 162 5.08 4.58 -12.94
C PHE A 162 5.29 3.08 -13.19
N LEU A 163 4.40 2.22 -12.66
CA LEU A 163 4.48 0.78 -12.89
C LEU A 163 4.28 0.42 -14.37
N GLU A 164 3.26 0.98 -15.02
CA GLU A 164 2.97 0.73 -16.44
C GLU A 164 4.11 1.19 -17.34
N PHE A 165 4.58 2.43 -17.17
CA PHE A 165 5.62 3.03 -18.01
C PHE A 165 6.94 2.23 -17.99
N ASN A 166 7.25 1.60 -16.87
CA ASN A 166 8.46 0.80 -16.69
C ASN A 166 8.24 -0.71 -16.90
N ASN A 167 7.04 -1.15 -17.29
CA ASN A 167 6.63 -2.55 -17.40
C ASN A 167 6.95 -3.37 -16.13
N LEU A 168 6.66 -2.80 -14.95
CA LEU A 168 7.01 -3.40 -13.67
C LEU A 168 5.99 -4.42 -13.18
N ARG A 169 4.74 -4.37 -13.65
CA ARG A 169 3.67 -5.26 -13.15
C ARG A 169 3.98 -6.72 -13.38
N ASP A 170 4.37 -7.08 -14.59
CA ASP A 170 4.69 -8.47 -14.93
C ASP A 170 5.87 -8.98 -14.10
N PHE A 171 6.94 -8.19 -14.02
CA PHE A 171 8.11 -8.52 -13.21
C PHE A 171 7.77 -8.69 -11.71
N ILE A 172 6.99 -7.78 -11.13
CA ILE A 172 6.54 -7.87 -9.74
C ILE A 172 5.69 -9.13 -9.57
N GLY A 173 4.74 -9.38 -10.47
CA GLY A 173 3.89 -10.57 -10.47
C GLY A 173 4.70 -11.86 -10.47
N GLU A 174 5.72 -11.99 -11.33
CA GLU A 174 6.62 -13.14 -11.37
C GLU A 174 7.33 -13.36 -10.03
N LYS A 175 7.83 -12.28 -9.41
CA LYS A 175 8.49 -12.36 -8.11
C LYS A 175 7.53 -12.77 -6.99
N LEU A 176 6.31 -12.25 -7.01
CA LEU A 176 5.27 -12.59 -6.03
C LEU A 176 4.76 -14.04 -6.15
N ILE A 177 4.80 -14.64 -7.35
CA ILE A 177 4.49 -16.08 -7.52
C ILE A 177 5.49 -16.96 -6.77
N SER A 178 6.76 -16.54 -6.72
CA SER A 178 7.83 -17.28 -6.04
C SER A 178 7.97 -16.96 -4.54
N LEU A 179 7.14 -16.07 -4.01
CA LEU A 179 7.24 -15.60 -2.64
C LEU A 179 6.69 -16.62 -1.64
N ASP A 180 7.54 -17.05 -0.71
CA ASP A 180 7.14 -17.80 0.48
C ASP A 180 7.20 -16.88 1.70
N ILE A 181 6.04 -16.49 2.22
CA ILE A 181 5.96 -15.57 3.36
C ILE A 181 6.39 -16.19 4.70
N LYS A 182 6.51 -17.52 4.76
CA LYS A 182 7.02 -18.22 5.96
C LYS A 182 8.54 -18.25 5.99
N SER A 183 9.19 -17.94 4.87
CA SER A 183 10.63 -17.88 4.74
C SER A 183 11.13 -16.44 4.74
N SER A 184 11.85 -16.06 5.81
CA SER A 184 12.52 -14.76 5.88
C SER A 184 13.51 -14.56 4.73
N GLU A 185 14.18 -15.61 4.27
CA GLU A 185 15.11 -15.54 3.14
C GLU A 185 14.37 -15.25 1.83
N SER A 186 13.20 -15.87 1.61
CA SER A 186 12.36 -15.59 0.44
C SER A 186 11.87 -14.14 0.46
N LEU A 187 11.35 -13.66 1.59
CA LEU A 187 10.91 -12.28 1.76
C LEU A 187 12.03 -11.27 1.46
N GLU A 188 13.21 -11.47 2.03
CA GLU A 188 14.38 -10.60 1.81
C GLU A 188 14.84 -10.61 0.34
N SER A 189 14.90 -11.79 -0.28
CA SER A 189 15.33 -11.94 -1.67
C SER A 189 14.36 -11.29 -2.65
N VAL A 190 13.07 -11.64 -2.56
CA VAL A 190 12.00 -11.08 -3.40
C VAL A 190 11.89 -9.57 -3.20
N SER A 191 11.94 -9.10 -1.95
CA SER A 191 11.93 -7.67 -1.63
C SER A 191 13.08 -6.93 -2.31
N ARG A 192 14.30 -7.45 -2.17
CA ARG A 192 15.50 -6.85 -2.74
C ARG A 192 15.40 -6.73 -4.26
N ASP A 193 14.99 -7.80 -4.93
CA ASP A 193 14.85 -7.81 -6.39
C ASP A 193 13.85 -6.75 -6.88
N ILE A 194 12.70 -6.65 -6.23
CA ILE A 194 11.67 -5.65 -6.58
C ILE A 194 12.16 -4.23 -6.30
N ILE A 195 12.72 -3.98 -5.12
CA ILE A 195 13.21 -2.65 -4.72
C ILE A 195 14.34 -2.19 -5.63
N SER A 196 15.30 -3.06 -5.96
CA SER A 196 16.38 -2.75 -6.91
C SER A 196 15.83 -2.39 -8.28
N ARG A 197 14.85 -3.15 -8.79
CA ARG A 197 14.23 -2.86 -10.09
C ARG A 197 13.49 -1.52 -10.09
N ILE A 198 12.79 -1.18 -9.01
CA ILE A 198 12.12 0.12 -8.84
C ILE A 198 13.15 1.25 -8.76
N ALA A 199 14.27 1.06 -8.06
CA ALA A 199 15.32 2.06 -7.93
C ALA A 199 15.97 2.42 -9.28
N GLU A 200 16.12 1.44 -10.18
CA GLU A 200 16.66 1.60 -11.54
C GLU A 200 15.64 2.16 -12.55
N SER A 201 14.37 2.25 -12.17
CA SER A 201 13.28 2.69 -13.05
C SER A 201 13.17 4.21 -13.13
N PHE A 202 12.58 4.70 -14.23
CA PHE A 202 12.42 6.13 -14.52
C PHE A 202 11.04 6.62 -14.10
N ILE A 203 10.96 7.81 -13.50
CA ILE A 203 9.68 8.48 -13.30
C ILE A 203 9.16 8.96 -14.66
N PRO A 204 7.89 8.67 -15.03
CA PRO A 204 7.33 9.16 -16.30
C PRO A 204 7.43 10.69 -16.40
N PRO A 205 7.82 11.26 -17.56
CA PRO A 205 8.03 12.71 -17.69
C PRO A 205 6.80 13.56 -17.33
N GLU A 206 5.59 13.05 -17.57
CA GLU A 206 4.34 13.72 -17.20
C GLU A 206 4.12 13.78 -15.67
N VAL A 207 4.45 12.70 -14.96
CA VAL A 207 4.38 12.62 -13.49
C VAL A 207 5.43 13.54 -12.89
N GLU A 208 6.68 13.48 -13.36
CA GLU A 208 7.75 14.37 -12.89
C GLU A 208 7.39 15.85 -13.08
N LYS A 209 6.83 16.21 -14.24
CA LYS A 209 6.37 17.57 -14.52
C LYS A 209 5.26 18.02 -13.58
N GLU A 210 4.30 17.16 -13.25
CA GLU A 210 3.23 17.49 -12.29
C GLU A 210 3.75 17.59 -10.85
N ILE A 211 4.72 16.78 -10.45
CA ILE A 211 5.39 16.89 -9.15
C ILE A 211 6.10 18.23 -9.02
N ASN A 212 6.91 18.61 -10.02
CA ASN A 212 7.64 19.88 -10.00
C ASN A 212 6.69 21.09 -10.01
N ARG A 213 5.60 21.04 -10.80
CA ARG A 213 4.55 22.07 -10.75
C ARG A 213 3.88 22.16 -9.38
N ALA A 214 3.59 21.02 -8.74
CA ALA A 214 2.99 21.01 -7.41
C ALA A 214 3.93 21.68 -6.39
N ILE A 215 5.22 21.40 -6.46
CA ILE A 215 6.25 22.07 -5.64
C ILE A 215 6.23 23.58 -5.86
N ASP A 216 6.27 24.04 -7.12
CA ASP A 216 6.34 25.46 -7.46
C ASP A 216 5.07 26.22 -7.06
N SER A 217 3.91 25.55 -7.14
CA SER A 217 2.60 26.12 -6.80
C SER A 217 2.28 26.11 -5.31
N CYS A 218 2.95 25.27 -4.53
CA CYS A 218 2.64 25.13 -3.11
C CYS A 218 3.13 26.38 -2.34
N SER A 219 2.25 26.91 -1.49
CA SER A 219 2.54 28.12 -0.71
C SER A 219 3.34 27.78 0.55
N TRP A 220 4.62 27.46 0.37
CA TRP A 220 5.54 27.11 1.46
C TRP A 220 5.75 28.28 2.42
N THR A 221 5.59 28.02 3.72
CA THR A 221 5.79 29.04 4.76
C THR A 221 7.26 29.44 4.92
N ALA A 222 8.18 28.49 4.71
CA ALA A 222 9.62 28.70 4.70
C ALA A 222 10.15 29.29 3.36
N GLY A 223 9.29 29.50 2.36
CA GLY A 223 9.70 30.03 1.05
C GLY A 223 10.76 29.16 0.37
N LYS A 224 11.87 29.76 -0.06
CA LYS A 224 12.94 29.07 -0.81
C LYS A 224 13.76 28.08 0.03
N ASP A 225 13.74 28.23 1.35
CA ASP A 225 14.48 27.36 2.26
C ASP A 225 13.65 26.14 2.71
N VAL A 226 12.50 25.91 2.07
CA VAL A 226 11.62 24.78 2.41
C VAL A 226 12.36 23.45 2.44
N ARG A 227 11.96 22.63 3.40
CA ARG A 227 12.32 21.22 3.52
C ARG A 227 11.05 20.42 3.53
N LEU A 228 11.12 19.21 3.00
CA LEU A 228 9.96 18.36 2.77
C LEU A 228 10.06 17.09 3.62
N ALA A 229 8.92 16.67 4.15
CA ALA A 229 8.68 15.33 4.64
C ALA A 229 7.91 14.56 3.56
N VAL A 230 8.47 13.43 3.11
CA VAL A 230 7.88 12.59 2.06
C VAL A 230 7.48 11.26 2.71
N ARG A 231 6.18 11.01 2.79
CA ARG A 231 5.58 9.94 3.59
C ARG A 231 4.67 9.08 2.74
N SER A 232 4.61 7.78 3.03
CA SER A 232 3.54 6.95 2.48
C SER A 232 2.18 7.48 2.93
N SER A 233 1.19 7.33 2.07
CA SER A 233 -0.22 7.49 2.38
C SER A 233 -0.96 6.41 1.61
N ALA A 234 -0.79 5.15 2.01
CA ALA A 234 -1.44 4.04 1.32
C ALA A 234 -2.93 3.95 1.67
N VAL A 235 -3.72 3.44 0.74
CA VAL A 235 -5.12 3.10 0.99
C VAL A 235 -5.16 1.94 1.98
N GLY A 236 -5.93 2.09 3.07
CA GLY A 236 -6.09 1.05 4.08
C GLY A 236 -5.12 1.12 5.27
N GLU A 237 -4.19 2.09 5.32
CA GLU A 237 -3.31 2.31 6.49
C GLU A 237 -4.09 2.52 7.81
N ASP A 238 -5.30 3.09 7.72
CA ASP A 238 -6.16 3.46 8.86
C ASP A 238 -7.31 2.46 9.11
N SER A 239 -7.34 1.33 8.39
CA SER A 239 -8.35 0.27 8.63
C SER A 239 -7.91 -0.64 9.79
N ARG A 240 -8.75 -1.62 10.21
CA ARG A 240 -8.47 -2.62 11.28
C ARG A 240 -7.10 -3.33 11.17
N SER A 241 -6.46 -3.21 10.02
CA SER A 241 -5.13 -3.66 9.70
C SER A 241 -4.20 -2.44 9.54
N SER A 242 -3.75 -1.87 10.65
CA SER A 242 -2.81 -0.74 10.62
C SER A 242 -1.48 -1.16 9.97
N PHE A 243 -1.27 -0.75 8.72
CA PHE A 243 0.06 -0.74 8.07
C PHE A 243 0.96 0.37 8.65
N ALA A 244 0.51 1.04 9.71
CA ALA A 244 1.25 2.06 10.44
C ALA A 244 2.67 1.58 10.76
N GLY A 245 3.67 2.40 10.39
CA GLY A 245 5.09 2.14 10.65
C GLY A 245 5.78 1.14 9.71
N GLN A 246 5.10 0.60 8.68
CA GLN A 246 5.72 -0.36 7.76
C GLN A 246 6.40 0.26 6.53
N TYR A 247 6.03 1.50 6.18
CA TYR A 247 6.55 2.18 5.00
C TYR A 247 7.55 3.27 5.36
N LYS A 248 8.42 3.57 4.40
CA LYS A 248 9.50 4.52 4.60
C LYS A 248 8.97 5.95 4.66
N THR A 249 9.45 6.70 5.64
CA THR A 249 9.31 8.15 5.73
C THR A 249 10.68 8.78 5.51
N LEU A 250 10.75 9.77 4.63
CA LEU A 250 11.96 10.55 4.39
C LEU A 250 11.77 11.96 4.91
N LEU A 251 12.71 12.39 5.75
CA LEU A 251 12.69 13.66 6.43
C LEU A 251 13.82 14.57 5.90
N ASN A 252 13.59 15.88 5.98
CA ASN A 252 14.52 16.94 5.58
C ASN A 252 14.94 16.91 4.09
N VAL A 253 13.99 16.53 3.22
CA VAL A 253 14.19 16.43 1.78
C VAL A 253 14.16 17.81 1.15
N LYS A 254 15.12 18.11 0.26
CA LYS A 254 15.05 19.33 -0.57
C LYS A 254 14.09 19.13 -1.74
N PRO A 255 13.40 20.18 -2.22
CA PRO A 255 12.57 20.10 -3.42
C PRO A 255 13.26 19.43 -4.62
N ASP A 256 14.53 19.76 -4.87
CA ASP A 256 15.34 19.17 -5.96
C ASP A 256 15.51 17.64 -5.85
N ASN A 257 15.34 17.07 -4.65
CA ASN A 257 15.47 15.64 -4.37
C ASN A 257 14.10 14.94 -4.28
N ILE A 258 12.99 15.60 -4.64
CA ILE A 258 11.66 15.00 -4.48
C ILE A 258 11.47 13.73 -5.30
N ILE A 259 12.05 13.66 -6.50
CA ILE A 259 11.87 12.55 -7.43
C ILE A 259 12.56 11.29 -6.90
N SER A 260 13.77 11.44 -6.35
CA SER A 260 14.47 10.33 -5.70
C SER A 260 13.74 9.89 -4.42
N ALA A 261 13.28 10.84 -3.61
CA ALA A 261 12.52 10.54 -2.40
C ALA A 261 11.18 9.84 -2.69
N TYR A 262 10.44 10.28 -3.71
CA TYR A 262 9.21 9.64 -4.15
C TYR A 262 9.45 8.18 -4.54
N ARG A 263 10.49 7.93 -5.37
CA ARG A 263 10.86 6.58 -5.80
C ARG A 263 11.23 5.67 -4.62
N GLU A 264 11.94 6.20 -3.64
CA GLU A 264 12.32 5.46 -2.43
C GLU A 264 11.10 5.13 -1.53
N VAL A 265 10.15 6.05 -1.41
CA VAL A 265 8.91 5.80 -0.66
C VAL A 265 8.03 4.76 -1.36
N ILE A 266 7.82 4.83 -2.67
CA ILE A 266 7.03 3.80 -3.38
C ILE A 266 7.73 2.44 -3.38
N ALA A 267 9.06 2.39 -3.42
CA ALA A 267 9.82 1.14 -3.28
C ALA A 267 9.58 0.47 -1.92
N SER A 268 9.39 1.26 -0.86
CA SER A 268 9.13 0.74 0.49
C SER A 268 7.84 -0.10 0.60
N LYS A 269 6.91 0.04 -0.35
CA LYS A 269 5.74 -0.85 -0.51
C LYS A 269 6.13 -2.33 -0.57
N TYR A 270 7.31 -2.62 -1.09
CA TYR A 270 7.84 -3.96 -1.32
C TYR A 270 8.90 -4.36 -0.30
N SER A 271 9.00 -3.66 0.84
CA SER A 271 9.88 -4.08 1.95
C SER A 271 9.46 -5.46 2.49
N PRO A 272 10.36 -6.23 3.15
CA PRO A 272 10.02 -7.57 3.65
C PRO A 272 8.81 -7.55 4.59
N LYS A 273 8.75 -6.55 5.48
CA LYS A 273 7.61 -6.38 6.41
C LYS A 273 6.31 -6.02 5.68
N ALA A 274 6.38 -5.13 4.69
CA ALA A 274 5.21 -4.74 3.91
C ALA A 274 4.65 -5.91 3.07
N LEU A 275 5.53 -6.70 2.43
CA LEU A 275 5.16 -7.91 1.69
C LEU A 275 4.50 -8.94 2.61
N TYR A 276 5.15 -9.26 3.74
CA TYR A 276 4.60 -10.19 4.72
C TYR A 276 3.20 -9.77 5.16
N TYR A 277 3.03 -8.51 5.54
CA TYR A 277 1.75 -8.00 6.01
C TYR A 277 0.69 -8.08 4.91
N ARG A 278 0.97 -7.51 3.73
CA ARG A 278 0.02 -7.48 2.61
C ARG A 278 -0.52 -8.87 2.28
N VAL A 279 0.37 -9.85 2.14
CA VAL A 279 -0.01 -11.23 1.81
C VAL A 279 -0.71 -11.92 2.97
N ASN A 280 -0.28 -11.70 4.22
CA ASN A 280 -0.92 -12.30 5.40
C ASN A 280 -2.38 -11.84 5.59
N TYR A 281 -2.69 -10.62 5.16
CA TYR A 281 -4.06 -10.06 5.15
C TYR A 281 -4.84 -10.37 3.86
N GLY A 282 -4.26 -11.12 2.91
CA GLY A 282 -4.94 -11.53 1.69
C GLY A 282 -5.18 -10.38 0.70
N LEU A 283 -4.37 -9.33 0.76
CA LEU A 283 -4.49 -8.18 -0.15
C LEU A 283 -3.61 -8.38 -1.38
N SER A 284 -4.16 -8.17 -2.57
CA SER A 284 -3.34 -8.20 -3.78
C SER A 284 -2.44 -6.97 -3.90
N ASP A 285 -1.42 -7.06 -4.74
CA ASP A 285 -0.52 -5.94 -5.00
C ASP A 285 -1.24 -4.74 -5.61
N GLU A 286 -2.28 -5.01 -6.41
CA GLU A 286 -3.03 -4.02 -7.18
C GLU A 286 -4.13 -3.33 -6.37
N GLU A 287 -4.63 -3.98 -5.32
CA GLU A 287 -5.57 -3.40 -4.35
C GLU A 287 -4.92 -2.43 -3.36
N THR A 288 -3.59 -2.38 -3.32
CA THR A 288 -2.83 -1.59 -2.34
C THR A 288 -1.95 -0.51 -2.99
N PRO A 289 -2.47 0.34 -3.90
CA PRO A 289 -1.65 1.35 -4.55
C PRO A 289 -1.12 2.37 -3.55
N MET A 290 0.08 2.88 -3.80
CA MET A 290 0.77 3.80 -2.89
C MET A 290 0.59 5.24 -3.35
N ALA A 291 -0.10 6.07 -2.56
CA ALA A 291 0.05 7.52 -2.65
C ALA A 291 1.17 8.00 -1.72
N VAL A 292 1.73 9.16 -2.02
CA VAL A 292 2.84 9.76 -1.27
C VAL A 292 2.49 11.17 -0.87
N LEU A 293 2.43 11.40 0.44
CA LEU A 293 2.16 12.69 1.05
C LEU A 293 3.47 13.50 1.15
N VAL A 294 3.48 14.69 0.56
CA VAL A 294 4.60 15.63 0.57
C VAL A 294 4.20 16.85 1.38
N LEU A 295 4.86 17.05 2.51
CA LEU A 295 4.57 18.14 3.45
C LEU A 295 5.77 19.04 3.64
N GLU A 296 5.52 20.31 3.90
CA GLU A 296 6.52 21.17 4.51
C GLU A 296 6.94 20.59 5.87
N MET A 297 8.24 20.44 6.04
CA MET A 297 8.82 19.96 7.27
C MET A 297 8.98 21.11 8.26
N ILE A 298 8.40 20.94 9.44
CA ILE A 298 8.47 21.92 10.51
C ILE A 298 9.78 21.71 11.29
N ASN A 299 10.59 22.76 11.41
CA ASN A 299 11.74 22.78 12.32
C ASN A 299 11.25 22.92 13.77
N ALA A 300 10.77 21.82 14.33
CA ALA A 300 10.07 21.79 15.60
C ALA A 300 11.02 22.02 16.77
N ALA A 301 10.66 22.96 17.66
CA ALA A 301 11.32 23.08 18.96
C ALA A 301 11.02 21.87 19.86
N SER A 302 9.77 21.40 19.77
CA SER A 302 9.26 20.22 20.47
C SER A 302 8.21 19.53 19.60
N SER A 303 8.07 18.23 19.77
CA SER A 303 7.12 17.39 19.05
C SER A 303 6.59 16.30 19.98
N GLY A 304 5.53 15.62 19.57
CA GLY A 304 4.83 14.71 20.45
C GLY A 304 3.77 13.89 19.74
N VAL A 305 3.14 13.01 20.52
CA VAL A 305 1.87 12.36 20.16
C VAL A 305 0.84 12.69 21.22
N MET A 306 -0.41 12.74 20.82
CA MET A 306 -1.53 13.03 21.71
C MET A 306 -2.64 11.99 21.52
N TYR A 307 -3.06 11.38 22.63
CA TYR A 307 -4.17 10.46 22.67
C TYR A 307 -5.35 11.12 23.37
N THR A 308 -6.52 11.17 22.74
CA THR A 308 -7.70 11.83 23.33
C THR A 308 -8.37 11.03 24.45
N VAL A 309 -7.88 9.81 24.68
CA VAL A 309 -8.23 8.94 25.80
C VAL A 309 -6.96 8.36 26.42
N ASP A 310 -7.00 8.10 27.72
CA ASP A 310 -5.90 7.45 28.43
C ASP A 310 -5.86 5.95 28.14
N ILE A 311 -4.89 5.54 27.31
CA ILE A 311 -4.67 4.15 26.88
C ILE A 311 -4.27 3.26 28.07
N GLU A 312 -3.48 3.76 29.02
CA GLU A 312 -2.94 2.96 30.13
C GLU A 312 -3.96 2.82 31.26
N GLY A 313 -4.62 3.93 31.63
CA GLY A 313 -5.56 3.96 32.74
C GLY A 313 -7.01 3.67 32.37
N SER A 314 -7.34 3.53 31.07
CA SER A 314 -8.71 3.35 30.57
C SER A 314 -9.66 4.48 31.02
N ARG A 315 -9.16 5.71 31.10
CA ARG A 315 -9.93 6.90 31.51
C ARG A 315 -10.33 7.70 30.28
N GLU A 316 -11.57 7.55 29.83
CA GLU A 316 -12.12 8.25 28.66
C GLU A 316 -12.17 9.78 28.83
N THR A 317 -12.15 10.28 30.07
CA THR A 317 -12.18 11.72 30.38
C THR A 317 -10.79 12.37 30.40
N ILE A 318 -9.72 11.58 30.25
CA ILE A 318 -8.34 12.04 30.31
C ILE A 318 -7.71 11.97 28.92
N LEU A 319 -7.14 13.08 28.48
CA LEU A 319 -6.30 13.19 27.30
C LEU A 319 -4.84 13.16 27.73
N THR A 320 -4.02 12.37 27.03
CA THR A 320 -2.59 12.22 27.33
C THR A 320 -1.75 12.81 26.21
N ILE A 321 -0.81 13.69 26.55
CA ILE A 321 0.17 14.28 25.64
C ILE A 321 1.55 13.75 26.02
N HIS A 322 2.23 13.14 25.05
CA HIS A 322 3.65 12.80 25.16
C HIS A 322 4.47 13.78 24.34
N SER A 323 5.48 14.42 24.93
CA SER A 323 6.29 15.41 24.22
C SER A 323 7.80 15.25 24.45
N THR A 324 8.58 15.55 23.42
CA THR A 324 10.05 15.56 23.46
C THR A 324 10.61 16.80 22.76
N TRP A 325 11.92 17.05 22.91
CA TRP A 325 12.64 18.11 22.21
C TRP A 325 12.92 17.71 20.75
N GLY A 326 12.87 18.67 19.84
CA GLY A 326 13.17 18.45 18.42
C GLY A 326 12.06 17.71 17.66
N LEU A 327 12.45 16.95 16.64
CA LEU A 327 11.55 16.18 15.77
C LEU A 327 11.02 14.90 16.41
N GLY A 328 9.81 14.49 16.00
CA GLY A 328 9.02 13.46 16.70
C GLY A 328 9.40 12.02 16.39
N GLU A 329 10.25 11.78 15.39
CA GLU A 329 10.58 10.43 14.91
C GLU A 329 11.13 9.54 16.04
N MET A 330 12.03 10.08 16.89
CA MET A 330 12.61 9.33 18.00
C MET A 330 11.59 8.93 19.07
N LEU A 331 10.50 9.70 19.20
CA LEU A 331 9.43 9.39 20.13
C LEU A 331 8.57 8.26 19.57
N VAL A 332 8.22 8.34 18.28
CA VAL A 332 7.44 7.30 17.58
C VAL A 332 8.20 5.97 17.51
N SER A 333 9.53 6.01 17.35
CA SER A 333 10.38 4.81 17.38
C SER A 333 10.66 4.26 18.78
N GLY A 334 10.26 4.97 19.85
CA GLY A 334 10.50 4.57 21.25
C GLY A 334 11.93 4.75 21.73
N GLU A 335 12.76 5.52 21.01
CA GLU A 335 14.17 5.75 21.33
C GLU A 335 14.41 6.81 22.42
N VAL A 336 13.41 7.64 22.72
CA VAL A 336 13.48 8.66 23.78
C VAL A 336 12.32 8.54 24.76
N SER A 337 12.59 8.83 26.03
CA SER A 337 11.56 8.95 27.06
C SER A 337 10.91 10.35 26.98
N PRO A 338 9.59 10.44 26.72
CA PRO A 338 8.90 11.71 26.60
C PRO A 338 8.45 12.26 27.96
N ASP A 339 8.19 13.57 28.01
CA ASP A 339 7.32 14.13 29.04
C ASP A 339 5.91 13.60 28.84
N THR A 340 5.19 13.31 29.93
CA THR A 340 3.80 12.87 29.88
C THR A 340 2.94 13.88 30.64
N ILE A 341 1.96 14.45 29.96
CA ILE A 341 1.05 15.45 30.50
C ILE A 341 -0.37 14.92 30.34
N MET A 342 -1.09 14.80 31.45
CA MET A 342 -2.48 14.35 31.44
C MET A 342 -3.42 15.54 31.69
N VAL A 343 -4.38 15.72 30.80
CA VAL A 343 -5.36 16.81 30.83
C VAL A 343 -6.75 16.21 30.97
N GLU A 344 -7.49 16.69 31.96
CA GLU A 344 -8.89 16.32 32.14
C GLU A 344 -9.78 17.17 31.21
N LYS A 345 -10.66 16.50 30.46
CA LYS A 345 -11.58 17.09 29.47
C LYS A 345 -12.79 17.77 30.11
N VAL A 346 -12.55 18.55 31.17
CA VAL A 346 -13.55 19.40 31.85
C VAL A 346 -13.34 20.86 31.45
N GLU A 347 -14.37 21.69 31.52
CA GLU A 347 -14.25 23.13 31.26
C GLU A 347 -14.17 23.91 32.59
N PRO A 348 -13.12 24.73 32.83
CA PRO A 348 -11.95 24.93 31.98
C PRO A 348 -10.99 23.72 32.01
N LEU A 349 -10.30 23.47 30.88
CA LEU A 349 -9.33 22.38 30.77
C LEU A 349 -8.28 22.45 31.87
N LYS A 350 -7.98 21.29 32.47
CA LYS A 350 -7.11 21.21 33.64
C LYS A 350 -6.05 20.13 33.49
N ILE A 351 -4.79 20.50 33.68
CA ILE A 351 -3.71 19.52 33.79
C ILE A 351 -3.81 18.84 35.16
N VAL A 352 -3.98 17.53 35.17
CA VAL A 352 -4.12 16.72 36.39
C VAL A 352 -2.81 16.06 36.80
N GLU A 353 -1.93 15.79 35.84
CA GLU A 353 -0.64 15.15 36.10
C GLU A 353 0.41 15.57 35.08
N LYS A 354 1.66 15.70 35.53
CA LYS A 354 2.85 15.88 34.68
C LYS A 354 3.99 15.01 35.17
N LYS A 355 4.52 14.17 34.29
CA LYS A 355 5.75 13.41 34.50
C LYS A 355 6.80 13.93 33.53
N ILE A 356 7.86 14.54 34.04
CA ILE A 356 8.93 15.10 33.22
C ILE A 356 10.07 14.10 33.12
N ALA A 357 10.35 13.65 31.89
CA ALA A 357 11.43 12.72 31.63
C ALA A 357 12.77 13.45 31.42
N THR A 358 13.87 12.74 31.70
CA THR A 358 15.21 13.23 31.35
C THR A 358 15.48 12.95 29.87
N LYS A 359 15.28 13.96 29.03
CA LYS A 359 15.43 13.89 27.58
C LYS A 359 16.88 14.15 27.19
N LYS A 360 17.67 13.08 27.01
CA LYS A 360 19.12 13.18 26.74
C LYS A 360 19.47 13.52 25.30
N LYS A 361 18.64 13.09 24.35
CA LYS A 361 18.86 13.23 22.91
C LYS A 361 17.66 13.87 22.24
N GLN A 362 17.90 14.53 21.12
CA GLN A 362 16.88 15.12 20.25
C GLN A 362 17.29 14.96 18.79
N MET A 363 16.31 14.87 17.90
CA MET A 363 16.53 14.88 16.47
C MET A 363 16.32 16.29 15.92
N VAL A 364 17.27 16.78 15.11
CA VAL A 364 17.25 18.12 14.52
C VAL A 364 17.57 18.08 13.03
N PHE A 365 17.38 19.20 12.34
CA PHE A 365 17.81 19.32 10.95
C PHE A 365 19.33 19.36 10.88
N SER A 366 19.92 18.46 10.10
CA SER A 366 21.33 18.53 9.76
C SER A 366 21.57 19.50 8.61
N LYS A 367 22.80 20.02 8.53
CA LYS A 367 23.29 20.75 7.35
C LYS A 367 23.38 19.87 6.09
N GLY A 368 23.40 18.54 6.24
CA GLY A 368 23.56 17.56 5.15
C GLY A 368 22.30 17.20 4.35
N ASN A 369 21.19 17.94 4.48
CA ASN A 369 19.86 17.55 3.93
C ASN A 369 19.36 16.21 4.48
N SER A 370 19.63 15.97 5.76
CA SER A 370 19.17 14.82 6.53
C SER A 370 18.81 15.27 7.94
N THR A 371 18.28 14.37 8.76
CA THR A 371 18.19 14.61 10.20
C THR A 371 19.48 14.15 10.89
N GLU A 372 19.77 14.72 12.06
CA GLU A 372 20.84 14.24 12.94
C GLU A 372 20.36 14.17 14.39
N ILE A 373 20.91 13.22 15.13
CA ILE A 373 20.65 13.04 16.56
C ILE A 373 21.76 13.74 17.33
N VAL A 374 21.38 14.70 18.17
CA VAL A 374 22.30 15.47 19.00
C VAL A 374 21.91 15.36 20.46
N ASP A 375 22.88 15.58 21.35
CA ASP A 375 22.60 15.67 22.78
C ASP A 375 21.78 16.94 23.08
N VAL A 376 20.83 16.79 23.98
CA VAL A 376 20.09 17.92 24.55
C VAL A 376 20.99 18.59 25.58
N GLU A 377 21.09 19.91 25.51
CA GLU A 377 21.82 20.72 26.48
C GLU A 377 21.42 20.35 27.92
N GLU A 378 22.39 20.13 28.82
CA GLU A 378 22.13 19.64 30.19
C GLU A 378 21.08 20.48 30.95
N SER A 379 21.06 21.80 30.70
CA SER A 379 20.11 22.74 31.29
C SER A 379 18.65 22.51 30.86
N LYS A 380 18.43 21.81 29.74
CA LYS A 380 17.11 21.50 29.14
C LYS A 380 16.66 20.06 29.39
N GLN A 381 17.56 19.13 29.70
CA GLN A 381 17.23 17.70 29.77
C GLN A 381 16.11 17.37 30.76
N LYS A 382 16.08 18.08 31.90
CA LYS A 382 15.09 17.91 32.98
C LYS A 382 13.95 18.94 32.94
N LYS A 383 13.91 19.81 31.92
CA LYS A 383 12.84 20.78 31.74
C LYS A 383 11.72 20.17 30.89
N PRO A 384 10.46 20.61 31.10
CA PRO A 384 9.38 20.21 30.21
C PRO A 384 9.62 20.75 28.81
N SER A 385 9.35 19.91 27.80
CA SER A 385 9.49 20.25 26.38
C SER A 385 8.41 21.21 25.89
N ILE A 386 7.25 21.25 26.55
CA ILE A 386 6.19 22.23 26.33
C ILE A 386 5.72 22.82 27.66
N ASP A 387 5.26 24.06 27.63
CA ASP A 387 4.66 24.73 28.80
C ASP A 387 3.16 24.39 28.91
N ASP A 388 2.57 24.79 30.04
CA ASP A 388 1.18 24.50 30.38
C ASP A 388 0.21 25.10 29.37
N ASP A 389 0.47 26.31 28.90
CA ASP A 389 -0.38 27.00 27.94
C ASP A 389 -0.41 26.24 26.60
N LYS A 390 0.74 25.76 26.12
CA LYS A 390 0.82 24.90 24.94
C LYS A 390 0.13 23.55 25.17
N ALA A 391 0.29 22.94 26.34
CA ALA A 391 -0.36 21.67 26.64
C ALA A 391 -1.89 21.80 26.64
N LEU A 392 -2.43 22.85 27.25
CA LEU A 392 -3.87 23.14 27.24
C LEU A 392 -4.37 23.49 25.83
N ALA A 393 -3.59 24.23 25.04
CA ALA A 393 -3.93 24.51 23.65
C ALA A 393 -3.98 23.23 22.81
N LEU A 394 -3.00 22.34 22.93
CA LEU A 394 -2.98 21.04 22.26
C LEU A 394 -4.16 20.16 22.69
N ALA A 395 -4.46 20.10 23.99
CA ALA A 395 -5.62 19.36 24.50
C ALA A 395 -6.93 19.89 23.89
N SER A 396 -7.07 21.22 23.74
CA SER A 396 -8.23 21.81 23.06
C SER A 396 -8.34 21.37 21.59
N TYR A 397 -7.21 21.15 20.91
CA TYR A 397 -7.20 20.62 19.54
C TYR A 397 -7.60 19.14 19.52
N GLY A 398 -7.10 18.33 20.45
CA GLY A 398 -7.49 16.93 20.59
C GLY A 398 -9.00 16.75 20.79
N ILE A 399 -9.61 17.56 21.66
CA ILE A 399 -11.07 17.53 21.89
C ILE A 399 -11.84 17.92 20.62
N LYS A 400 -11.35 18.91 19.85
CA LYS A 400 -11.98 19.27 18.57
C LYS A 400 -11.89 18.14 17.55
N LEU A 401 -10.75 17.45 17.48
CA LEU A 401 -10.54 16.31 16.60
C LEU A 401 -11.44 15.13 16.98
N GLU A 402 -11.45 14.73 18.25
CA GLU A 402 -12.32 13.68 18.79
C GLU A 402 -13.80 13.97 18.50
N LYS A 403 -14.24 15.21 18.71
CA LYS A 403 -15.61 15.63 18.41
C LYS A 403 -15.92 15.56 16.90
N TYR A 404 -14.97 15.90 16.05
CA TYR A 404 -15.15 15.92 14.60
C TYR A 404 -15.22 14.50 14.01
N PHE A 405 -14.29 13.63 14.40
CA PHE A 405 -14.22 12.25 13.92
C PHE A 405 -15.19 11.30 14.65
N GLY A 406 -15.68 11.69 15.83
CA GLY A 406 -16.69 10.94 16.59
C GLY A 406 -16.15 9.72 17.34
N GLU A 407 -14.82 9.56 17.41
CA GLU A 407 -14.13 8.47 18.08
C GLU A 407 -12.80 8.94 18.69
N PRO A 408 -12.21 8.21 19.66
CA PRO A 408 -10.90 8.54 20.20
C PRO A 408 -9.83 8.65 19.12
N GLN A 409 -8.92 9.63 19.26
CA GLN A 409 -7.90 9.93 18.26
C GLN A 409 -6.48 9.71 18.79
N ASP A 410 -5.62 9.28 17.88
CA ASP A 410 -4.15 9.28 17.97
C ASP A 410 -3.62 10.35 17.00
N VAL A 411 -2.94 11.37 17.54
CA VAL A 411 -2.58 12.62 16.84
C VAL A 411 -1.09 12.88 16.87
#